data_AF-A0A662DEH1-F1
#
_entry.id   AF-A0A662DEH1-F1
#
_cell.length_a   1.000
_cell.length_b   1.000
_cell.length_c   1.000
_cell.angle_alpha   90.00
_cell.angle_beta   90.00
_cell.angle_gamma   90.00
#
_symmetry.space_group_name_H-M   'P 1'
#
loop_
_entity.id
_entity.type
_entity.pdbx_description
1 polymer ?
#
loop_
_entity_poly.entity_id
_entity_poly.type
_entity_poly.pdbx_seq_one_letter_code
_entity_poly.pdbx_strand_id
1 'polypeptide(L)'
;MKKVKSVSRAIQILNCFSFEKPTLSLKEISELSNLSKPTVLRILRTFEEKEFIEKDKNGKYRLGLQIYKLGNIFFYNLDIETIAEPYLKQLANNTSKTVHLGVMDKDKALILDKIEPDEQSIRIMMSRRGRNVPLHCTGIGKVLLAFQPYEKRKTLLEHMELKKYTENT
;
A
#
# COMPACT_ATOMS: atom_id res chain seq x y z
N MET A 1 -2.79 7.60 25.23
CA MET A 1 -4.01 8.12 24.57
C MET A 1 -5.06 7.02 24.46
N LYS A 2 -6.28 7.23 24.98
CA LYS A 2 -7.36 6.21 24.96
C LYS A 2 -7.93 6.12 23.54
N LYS A 3 -7.78 4.97 22.86
CA LYS A 3 -8.23 4.78 21.48
C LYS A 3 -9.76 4.62 21.42
N VAL A 4 -10.41 5.22 20.42
CA VAL A 4 -11.85 4.99 20.15
C VAL A 4 -12.03 3.61 19.52
N LYS A 5 -12.58 2.67 20.29
CA LYS A 5 -12.63 1.24 19.94
C LYS A 5 -13.38 0.94 18.65
N SER A 6 -14.49 1.64 18.38
CA SER A 6 -15.27 1.48 17.15
C SER A 6 -14.47 1.89 15.91
N VAL A 7 -13.81 3.04 15.96
CA VAL A 7 -12.96 3.55 14.87
C VAL A 7 -11.79 2.59 14.61
N SER A 8 -11.13 2.10 15.66
CA SER A 8 -10.03 1.14 15.51
C SER A 8 -10.49 -0.16 14.80
N ARG A 9 -11.67 -0.67 15.12
CA ARG A 9 -12.24 -1.86 14.49
C ARG A 9 -12.66 -1.61 13.03
N ALA A 10 -13.19 -0.43 12.75
CA ALA A 10 -13.55 -0.03 11.40
C ALA A 10 -12.31 0.02 10.49
N ILE A 11 -11.24 0.67 10.94
CA ILE A 11 -9.96 0.72 10.22
C ILE A 11 -9.39 -0.69 10.04
N GLN A 12 -9.47 -1.54 11.07
CA GLN A 12 -8.98 -2.92 10.99
C GLN A 12 -9.69 -3.74 9.90
N ILE A 13 -11.01 -3.55 9.71
CA ILE A 13 -11.77 -4.19 8.63
C ILE A 13 -11.33 -3.70 7.25
N LEU A 14 -11.12 -2.38 7.07
CA LEU A 14 -10.61 -1.85 5.80
C LEU A 14 -9.22 -2.39 5.46
N ASN A 15 -8.38 -2.62 6.47
CA ASN A 15 -7.03 -3.18 6.28
C ASN A 15 -7.02 -4.69 6.01
N CYS A 16 -8.17 -5.39 6.02
CA CYS A 16 -8.23 -6.79 5.61
C CYS A 16 -8.12 -6.98 4.09
N PHE A 17 -8.49 -5.97 3.31
CA PHE A 17 -8.46 -6.02 1.86
C PHE A 17 -7.04 -5.82 1.34
N SER A 18 -6.70 -6.54 0.28
CA SER A 18 -5.36 -6.50 -0.34
C SER A 18 -5.47 -6.73 -1.84
N PHE A 19 -4.36 -6.56 -2.56
CA PHE A 19 -4.32 -6.88 -3.99
C PHE A 19 -4.44 -8.39 -4.24
N GLU A 20 -3.94 -9.21 -3.33
CA GLU A 20 -4.02 -10.67 -3.38
C GLU A 20 -5.42 -11.18 -3.04
N LYS A 21 -6.15 -10.46 -2.18
CA LYS A 21 -7.54 -10.73 -1.79
C LYS A 21 -8.38 -9.45 -1.86
N PRO A 22 -8.79 -9.02 -3.07
CA PRO A 22 -9.55 -7.78 -3.26
C PRO A 22 -11.02 -7.92 -2.88
N THR A 23 -11.54 -9.14 -2.82
CA THR A 23 -12.91 -9.44 -2.39
C THR A 23 -12.91 -10.45 -1.25
N LEU A 24 -13.74 -10.23 -0.24
CA LEU A 24 -13.78 -11.04 0.99
C LEU A 24 -15.21 -11.32 1.44
N SER A 25 -15.49 -12.53 1.89
CA SER A 25 -16.73 -12.88 2.57
C SER A 25 -16.76 -12.35 4.01
N LEU A 26 -17.95 -12.30 4.62
CA LEU A 26 -18.10 -11.95 6.04
C LEU A 26 -17.24 -12.84 6.96
N LYS A 27 -17.13 -14.13 6.62
CA LYS A 27 -16.33 -15.10 7.38
C LYS A 27 -14.84 -14.73 7.33
N GLU A 28 -14.31 -14.48 6.13
CA GLU A 28 -12.91 -14.12 5.95
C GLU A 28 -12.56 -12.80 6.65
N ILE A 29 -13.44 -11.79 6.58
CA ILE A 29 -13.21 -10.52 7.29
C ILE A 29 -13.22 -10.74 8.80
N SER A 30 -14.12 -11.57 9.33
CA SER A 30 -14.18 -11.93 10.75
C SER A 30 -12.90 -12.60 11.24
N GLU A 31 -12.37 -13.53 10.44
CA GLU A 31 -11.12 -14.25 10.73
C GLU A 31 -9.91 -13.31 10.64
N LEU A 32 -9.77 -12.55 9.57
CA LEU A 32 -8.63 -11.63 9.35
C LEU A 32 -8.60 -10.47 10.35
N SER A 33 -9.76 -9.94 10.75
CA SER A 33 -9.86 -8.85 11.73
C SER A 33 -9.89 -9.34 13.18
N ASN A 34 -9.98 -10.65 13.42
CA ASN A 34 -10.19 -11.20 14.76
C ASN A 34 -11.37 -10.52 15.51
N LEU A 35 -12.46 -10.27 14.79
CA LEU A 35 -13.71 -9.68 15.30
C LEU A 35 -14.86 -10.65 15.09
N SER A 36 -15.84 -10.64 15.99
CA SER A 36 -17.04 -11.48 15.84
C SER A 36 -17.86 -11.09 14.61
N LYS A 37 -18.46 -12.07 13.93
CA LYS A 37 -19.34 -11.84 12.76
C LYS A 37 -20.40 -10.75 12.98
N PRO A 38 -21.12 -10.67 14.13
CA PRO A 38 -22.07 -9.58 14.37
C PRO A 38 -21.41 -8.20 14.42
N THR A 39 -20.21 -8.10 15.00
CA THR A 39 -19.45 -6.85 15.05
C THR A 39 -19.04 -6.41 13.64
N VAL A 40 -18.50 -7.34 12.86
CA VAL A 40 -18.09 -7.09 11.47
C VAL A 40 -19.29 -6.67 10.64
N LEU A 41 -20.40 -7.40 10.71
CA LEU A 41 -21.61 -7.09 9.93
C LEU A 41 -22.14 -5.69 10.22
N ARG A 42 -22.17 -5.26 11.50
CA ARG A 42 -22.60 -3.92 11.87
C ARG A 42 -21.69 -2.83 11.28
N ILE A 43 -20.38 -3.07 11.28
CA ILE A 43 -19.42 -2.12 10.71
C ILE A 43 -19.50 -2.10 9.18
N LEU A 44 -19.64 -3.25 8.54
CA LEU A 44 -19.81 -3.36 7.09
C LEU A 44 -21.04 -2.61 6.62
N ARG A 45 -22.18 -2.72 7.33
CA ARG A 45 -23.38 -1.93 7.04
C ARG A 45 -23.11 -0.43 7.05
N THR A 46 -22.41 0.07 8.08
CA THR A 46 -22.02 1.48 8.12
C THR A 46 -21.08 1.85 6.97
N PHE A 47 -20.14 0.97 6.58
CA PHE A 47 -19.29 1.24 5.43
C PHE A 47 -20.03 1.20 4.10
N GLU A 48 -21.01 0.30 3.92
CA GLU A 48 -21.89 0.26 2.75
C GLU A 48 -22.74 1.53 2.65
N GLU A 49 -23.37 1.95 3.75
CA GLU A 49 -24.12 3.22 3.84
C GLU A 49 -23.27 4.46 3.54
N LYS A 50 -21.95 4.37 3.76
CA LYS A 50 -20.99 5.46 3.50
C LYS A 50 -20.17 5.24 2.22
N GLU A 51 -20.52 4.26 1.40
CA GLU A 51 -19.85 3.94 0.13
C GLU A 51 -18.36 3.54 0.24
N PHE A 52 -17.87 3.23 1.44
CA PHE A 52 -16.50 2.77 1.68
C PHE A 52 -16.31 1.30 1.28
N ILE A 53 -17.37 0.51 1.35
CA ILE A 53 -17.41 -0.90 0.95
C ILE A 53 -18.65 -1.12 0.09
N GLU A 54 -18.54 -2.02 -0.87
CA GLU A 54 -19.65 -2.52 -1.66
C GLU A 54 -19.75 -4.03 -1.51
N LYS A 55 -20.98 -4.55 -1.63
CA LYS A 55 -21.25 -5.98 -1.67
C LYS A 55 -21.55 -6.41 -3.10
N ASP A 56 -20.81 -7.42 -3.57
CA ASP A 56 -20.99 -7.98 -4.90
C ASP A 56 -22.22 -8.91 -4.97
N LYS A 57 -22.55 -9.36 -6.18
CA LYS A 57 -23.68 -10.26 -6.45
C LYS A 57 -23.57 -11.62 -5.72
N ASN A 58 -22.36 -12.02 -5.35
CA ASN A 58 -22.07 -13.27 -4.64
C ASN A 58 -22.07 -13.09 -3.11
N GLY A 59 -22.40 -11.89 -2.62
CA GLY A 59 -22.43 -11.56 -1.22
C GLY A 59 -21.05 -11.35 -0.57
N LYS A 60 -19.98 -11.23 -1.38
CA LYS A 60 -18.65 -10.81 -0.91
C LYS A 60 -18.54 -9.30 -0.91
N TYR A 61 -17.68 -8.78 -0.04
CA TYR A 61 -17.41 -7.36 0.11
C TYR A 61 -16.14 -6.98 -0.65
N ARG A 62 -16.08 -5.75 -1.14
CA ARG A 62 -14.91 -5.11 -1.75
C ARG A 62 -14.84 -3.63 -1.36
N LEU A 63 -13.70 -2.99 -1.54
CA LEU A 63 -13.58 -1.55 -1.34
C LEU A 63 -14.49 -0.80 -2.33
N GLY A 64 -15.23 0.19 -1.83
CA GLY A 64 -16.18 1.00 -2.59
C GLY A 64 -15.57 2.30 -3.11
N LEU A 65 -16.35 3.02 -3.93
CA LEU A 65 -15.88 4.22 -4.63
C LEU A 65 -15.40 5.35 -3.70
N GLN A 66 -15.88 5.42 -2.45
CA GLN A 66 -15.44 6.45 -1.51
C GLN A 66 -13.95 6.34 -1.16
N ILE A 67 -13.39 5.13 -1.13
CA ILE A 67 -11.95 4.91 -0.94
C ILE A 67 -11.16 5.54 -2.09
N TYR A 68 -11.64 5.38 -3.33
CA TYR A 68 -10.99 5.96 -4.52
C TYR A 68 -11.02 7.49 -4.49
N LYS A 69 -12.17 8.10 -4.15
CA LYS A 69 -12.29 9.56 -4.00
C LYS A 69 -11.30 10.12 -2.98
N LEU A 70 -11.19 9.49 -1.80
CA LEU A 70 -10.26 9.91 -0.76
C LEU A 70 -8.79 9.70 -1.17
N GLY A 71 -8.50 8.59 -1.85
CA GLY A 71 -7.17 8.34 -2.43
C GLY A 71 -6.76 9.43 -3.41
N ASN A 72 -7.65 9.82 -4.32
CA ASN A 72 -7.37 10.92 -5.26
C ASN A 72 -7.13 12.26 -4.56
N ILE A 73 -7.84 12.57 -3.47
CA ILE A 73 -7.57 13.79 -2.69
C ILE A 73 -6.18 13.71 -2.02
N PHE A 74 -5.78 12.54 -1.54
CA PHE A 74 -4.42 12.33 -1.02
C PHE A 74 -3.38 12.57 -2.12
N PHE A 75 -3.56 11.99 -3.30
CA PHE A 75 -2.66 12.18 -4.44
C PHE A 75 -2.65 13.62 -4.98
N TYR A 76 -3.78 14.33 -4.94
CA TYR A 76 -3.85 15.74 -5.34
C TYR A 76 -2.95 16.65 -4.52
N ASN A 77 -2.74 16.32 -3.24
CA ASN A 77 -1.82 17.07 -2.37
C ASN A 77 -0.39 16.53 -2.41
N LEU A 78 -0.14 15.44 -3.13
CA LEU A 78 1.17 14.82 -3.23
C LEU A 78 1.88 15.36 -4.47
N ASP A 79 2.33 16.61 -4.40
CA ASP A 79 3.00 17.33 -5.50
C ASP A 79 4.13 16.51 -6.15
N ILE A 80 4.77 15.64 -5.38
CA ILE A 80 5.89 14.82 -5.85
C ILE A 80 5.53 13.91 -7.02
N GLU A 81 4.33 13.33 -7.10
CA GLU A 81 3.96 12.47 -8.24
C GLU A 81 3.80 13.31 -9.51
N THR A 82 3.05 14.41 -9.44
CA THR A 82 2.84 15.32 -10.57
C THR A 82 4.13 15.99 -11.03
N ILE A 83 4.99 16.39 -10.10
CA ILE A 83 6.30 16.99 -10.42
C ILE A 83 7.24 15.94 -11.01
N ALA A 84 7.28 14.72 -10.46
CA ALA A 84 8.22 13.70 -10.89
C ALA A 84 7.83 13.03 -12.22
N GLU A 85 6.53 12.91 -12.51
CA GLU A 85 6.02 12.19 -13.69
C GLU A 85 6.77 12.48 -15.00
N PRO A 86 6.98 13.76 -15.44
CA PRO A 86 7.69 14.03 -16.69
C PRO A 86 9.14 13.50 -16.68
N TYR A 87 9.84 13.64 -15.56
CA TYR A 87 11.22 13.18 -15.41
C TYR A 87 11.32 11.65 -15.36
N LEU A 88 10.36 11.00 -14.70
CA LEU A 88 10.29 9.54 -14.62
C LEU A 88 9.99 8.92 -15.98
N LYS A 89 9.10 9.54 -16.78
CA LYS A 89 8.83 9.12 -18.18
C LYS A 89 10.08 9.28 -19.04
N GLN A 90 10.75 10.42 -18.95
CA GLN A 90 11.99 10.65 -19.68
C GLN A 90 13.06 9.60 -19.31
N LEU A 91 13.24 9.31 -18.02
CA LEU A 91 14.18 8.29 -17.55
C LEU A 91 13.80 6.89 -18.06
N ALA A 92 12.51 6.52 -17.98
CA ALA A 92 12.03 5.22 -18.42
C ALA A 92 12.30 5.03 -19.92
N ASN A 93 11.99 6.03 -20.74
CA ASN A 93 12.19 5.99 -22.18
C ASN A 93 13.67 5.96 -22.57
N ASN A 94 14.50 6.79 -21.94
CA ASN A 94 15.94 6.85 -22.22
C ASN A 94 16.68 5.57 -21.82
N THR A 95 16.21 4.86 -20.80
CA THR A 95 16.85 3.61 -20.31
C THR A 95 16.18 2.35 -20.84
N SER A 96 14.99 2.47 -21.41
CA SER A 96 14.10 1.35 -21.73
C SER A 96 13.89 0.41 -20.53
N LYS A 97 13.88 0.97 -19.30
CA LYS A 97 13.65 0.24 -18.05
C LYS A 97 12.43 0.78 -17.32
N THR A 98 11.77 -0.10 -16.55
CA THR A 98 10.76 0.31 -15.58
C THR A 98 11.39 1.21 -14.51
N VAL A 99 10.74 2.33 -14.21
CA VAL A 99 11.14 3.26 -13.16
C VAL A 99 10.11 3.26 -12.04
N HIS A 100 10.57 3.32 -10.80
CA HIS A 100 9.73 3.39 -9.61
C HIS A 100 9.93 4.71 -8.89
N LEU A 101 8.83 5.29 -8.43
CA LEU A 101 8.82 6.35 -7.44
C LEU A 101 8.32 5.77 -6.12
N GLY A 102 8.95 6.15 -5.03
CA GLY A 102 8.49 5.73 -3.72
C GLY A 102 9.07 6.56 -2.59
N VAL A 103 8.43 6.42 -1.43
CA VAL A 103 8.70 7.21 -0.24
C VAL A 103 8.86 6.29 0.98
N MET A 104 9.42 6.83 2.04
CA MET A 104 9.51 6.14 3.32
C MET A 104 8.12 6.06 3.96
N ASP A 105 7.61 4.85 4.18
CA ASP A 105 6.43 4.58 5.01
C ASP A 105 6.89 3.77 6.23
N LYS A 106 7.12 4.49 7.34
CA LYS A 106 7.62 3.94 8.61
C LYS A 106 8.92 3.14 8.42
N ASP A 107 8.82 1.82 8.41
CA ASP A 107 9.88 0.81 8.34
C ASP A 107 9.96 0.14 6.95
N LYS A 108 9.21 0.65 5.97
CA LYS A 108 9.14 0.12 4.59
C LYS A 108 9.22 1.25 3.58
N ALA A 109 9.47 0.89 2.32
CA ALA A 109 9.34 1.81 1.20
C ALA A 109 7.98 1.60 0.53
N LEU A 110 7.19 2.66 0.42
CA LEU A 110 5.91 2.65 -0.30
C LEU A 110 6.17 3.04 -1.75
N ILE A 111 5.76 2.20 -2.70
CA ILE A 111 5.79 2.53 -4.13
C ILE A 111 4.60 3.43 -4.44
N LEU A 112 4.88 4.70 -4.73
CA LEU A 112 3.91 5.70 -5.13
C LEU A 112 3.54 5.54 -6.61
N ASP A 113 4.56 5.45 -7.46
CA ASP A 113 4.38 5.34 -8.91
C ASP A 113 5.29 4.25 -9.52
N LYS A 114 4.86 3.74 -10.66
CA LYS A 114 5.57 2.84 -11.54
C LYS A 114 5.31 3.28 -12.97
N ILE A 115 6.38 3.63 -13.68
CA ILE A 115 6.35 3.98 -15.10
C ILE A 115 7.06 2.87 -15.88
N GLU A 116 6.37 2.29 -16.85
CA GLU A 116 6.94 1.34 -17.81
C GLU A 116 7.23 2.09 -19.11
N PRO A 117 8.38 1.83 -19.77
CA PRO A 117 8.66 2.39 -21.10
C PRO A 117 7.70 1.83 -22.14
N ASP A 118 7.48 2.58 -23.21
CA ASP A 118 6.60 2.19 -24.30
C ASP A 118 7.17 0.92 -24.99
N GLU A 119 6.36 -0.14 -24.95
CA GLU A 119 6.41 -1.38 -25.75
C GLU A 119 7.51 -2.44 -25.53
N GLN A 120 8.63 -2.22 -24.80
CA GLN A 120 9.72 -3.23 -24.80
C GLN A 120 10.34 -3.66 -23.44
N SER A 121 9.75 -3.33 -22.29
CA SER A 121 10.34 -3.73 -21.00
C SER A 121 9.82 -5.06 -20.43
N ILE A 122 10.72 -5.76 -19.72
CA ILE A 122 10.37 -6.85 -18.80
C ILE A 122 9.42 -6.25 -17.75
N ARG A 123 8.13 -6.60 -17.81
CA ARG A 123 7.14 -6.18 -16.83
C ARG A 123 7.49 -6.76 -15.47
N ILE A 124 8.06 -5.94 -14.58
CA ILE A 124 8.27 -6.33 -13.18
C ILE A 124 6.92 -6.31 -12.48
N MET A 125 6.21 -7.44 -12.50
CA MET A 125 4.88 -7.62 -11.88
C MET A 125 4.86 -7.41 -10.36
N MET A 126 6.02 -7.53 -9.70
CA MET A 126 6.13 -7.46 -8.24
C MET A 126 6.08 -6.02 -7.68
N SER A 127 6.16 -5.00 -8.52
CA SER A 127 6.06 -3.59 -8.11
C SER A 127 4.74 -3.03 -8.61
N ARG A 128 3.91 -2.53 -7.70
CA ARG A 128 2.61 -1.91 -8.01
C ARG A 128 2.42 -0.72 -7.08
N ARG A 129 1.74 0.33 -7.56
CA ARG A 129 1.39 1.50 -6.75
C ARG A 129 0.68 1.06 -5.46
N GLY A 130 1.02 1.68 -4.33
CA GLY A 130 0.48 1.36 -3.01
C GLY A 130 1.08 0.11 -2.33
N ARG A 131 2.07 -0.56 -2.94
CA ARG A 131 2.75 -1.70 -2.32
C ARG A 131 3.93 -1.25 -1.45
N ASN A 132 4.03 -1.81 -0.26
CA ASN A 132 5.23 -1.69 0.58
C ASN A 132 6.29 -2.73 0.19
N VAL A 133 7.54 -2.30 0.07
CA VAL A 133 8.72 -3.15 -0.19
C VAL A 133 9.76 -3.02 0.93
N PRO A 134 10.58 -4.06 1.19
CA PRO A 134 11.56 -4.01 2.28
C PRO A 134 12.67 -2.98 2.03
N LEU A 135 13.15 -2.36 3.11
CA LEU A 135 14.20 -1.34 3.03
C LEU A 135 15.58 -1.95 2.73
N HIS A 136 15.91 -3.13 3.27
CA HIS A 136 17.27 -3.66 3.21
C HIS A 136 17.64 -4.27 1.85
N CYS A 137 16.67 -4.85 1.13
CA CYS A 137 16.93 -5.65 -0.07
C CYS A 137 16.49 -4.99 -1.38
N THR A 138 15.99 -3.73 -1.35
CA THR A 138 15.58 -3.02 -2.57
C THR A 138 16.45 -1.79 -2.83
N GLY A 139 16.63 -1.41 -4.10
CA GLY A 139 17.39 -0.19 -4.45
C GLY A 139 16.78 1.06 -3.82
N ILE A 140 15.46 1.23 -3.98
CA ILE A 140 14.72 2.34 -3.37
C ILE A 140 14.81 2.33 -1.84
N GLY A 141 14.67 1.15 -1.22
CA GLY A 141 14.74 0.98 0.22
C GLY A 141 16.10 1.38 0.78
N LYS A 142 17.18 0.93 0.14
CA LYS A 142 18.55 1.26 0.54
C LYS A 142 18.83 2.75 0.42
N VAL A 143 18.38 3.40 -0.65
CA VAL A 143 18.51 4.86 -0.81
C VAL A 143 17.72 5.60 0.26
N LEU A 144 16.45 5.26 0.46
CA LEU A 144 15.60 5.90 1.46
C LEU A 144 16.17 5.74 2.88
N LEU A 145 16.76 4.58 3.19
CA LEU A 145 17.42 4.30 4.45
C LEU A 145 18.74 5.09 4.60
N ALA A 146 19.57 5.12 3.56
CA ALA A 146 20.88 5.77 3.57
C ALA A 146 20.79 7.27 3.93
N PHE A 147 19.74 7.96 3.47
CA PHE A 147 19.57 9.40 3.69
C PHE A 147 18.64 9.76 4.87
N GLN A 148 18.23 8.80 5.71
CA GLN A 148 17.56 9.15 6.97
C GLN A 148 18.53 9.81 7.97
N PRO A 149 18.02 10.67 8.87
CA PRO A 149 18.80 11.13 10.03
C PRO A 149 19.43 9.96 10.77
N TYR A 150 20.67 10.13 11.24
CA TYR A 150 21.48 9.05 11.81
C TYR A 150 20.73 8.25 12.89
N GLU A 151 20.10 8.93 13.85
CA GLU A 151 19.36 8.28 14.93
C GLU A 151 18.19 7.44 14.42
N LYS A 152 17.40 7.98 13.49
CA LYS A 152 16.28 7.26 12.88
C LYS A 152 16.77 6.05 12.09
N ARG A 153 17.85 6.20 11.31
CA ARG A 153 18.46 5.12 10.53
C ARG A 153 18.96 4.01 11.45
N LYS A 154 19.63 4.36 12.55
CA LYS A 154 20.13 3.42 13.56
C LYS A 154 18.99 2.64 14.20
N THR A 155 17.96 3.32 14.70
CA THR A 155 16.77 2.66 15.29
C THR A 155 16.08 1.74 14.29
N LEU A 156 15.92 2.16 13.03
CA LEU A 156 15.34 1.32 11.99
C LEU A 156 16.16 0.04 11.80
N LEU A 157 17.48 0.15 11.67
CA LEU A 157 18.37 -1.01 11.48
C LEU A 157 18.38 -1.97 12.67
N GLU A 158 18.31 -1.47 13.90
CA GLU A 158 18.29 -2.29 15.12
C GLU A 158 17.04 -3.17 15.23
N HIS A 159 15.90 -2.72 14.70
CA HIS A 159 14.62 -3.41 14.81
C HIS A 159 14.17 -4.10 13.52
N MET A 160 14.97 -3.99 12.45
CA MET A 160 14.60 -4.54 11.14
C MET A 160 14.96 -6.01 11.03
N GLU A 161 13.98 -6.83 10.65
CA GLU A 161 14.22 -8.21 10.28
C GLU A 161 14.85 -8.28 8.88
N LEU A 162 16.13 -8.68 8.81
CA LEU A 162 16.87 -8.85 7.56
C LEU A 162 16.59 -10.22 6.95
N LYS A 163 15.33 -10.44 6.55
CA LYS A 163 14.93 -11.69 5.90
C LYS A 163 15.70 -11.88 4.59
N LYS A 164 16.23 -13.09 4.39
CA LYS A 164 16.85 -13.54 3.14
C LYS A 164 15.78 -13.82 2.07
N TYR A 165 15.83 -13.09 0.96
CA TYR A 165 14.96 -13.22 -0.22
C TYR A 165 15.66 -13.86 -1.42
N THR A 166 16.99 -13.75 -1.50
CA THR A 166 17.84 -14.31 -2.58
C THR A 166 19.16 -14.80 -1.98
N GLU A 167 20.08 -15.31 -2.79
CA GLU A 167 21.43 -15.64 -2.32
C GLU A 167 22.19 -14.42 -1.79
N ASN A 168 21.89 -13.23 -2.33
CA ASN A 168 22.61 -11.97 -2.07
C ASN A 168 21.84 -11.00 -1.17
N THR A 169 20.63 -11.33 -0.74
CA THR A 169 19.76 -10.46 0.08
C THR A 169 18.82 -11.25 0.94
#